data_AF-A0A8T5IBB0-F1
#
_entry.id   AF-A0A8T5IBB0-F1
#
_cell.length_a   1.000
_cell.length_b   1.000
_cell.length_c   1.000
_cell.angle_alpha   90.00
_cell.angle_beta   90.00
_cell.angle_gamma   90.00
#
_symmetry.space_group_name_H-M   'P 1'
#
loop_
_entity.id
_entity.type
_entity.pdbx_description
1 polymer ?
#
loop_
_entity_poly.entity_id
_entity_poly.type
_entity_poly.pdbx_seq_one_letter_code
_entity_poly.pdbx_strand_id
1 'polypeptide(L)'
;MNSQRVNVAIQAHNFEKESSPDCISCGKIIRHPLCPDCIAKGFKQWVARFPEVEKIISPQVSKFIRGHKHIHKQSERCVACGKRKTSICPYCFTKYLYQLVKEAGAGVRALTEFLFIFNFDFERHGYSDDLEAFGGY
;
A
#
# COMPACT_ATOMS: atom_id res chain seq x y z
N MET A 1 5.96 32.76 -56.26
CA MET A 1 4.75 32.48 -55.44
C MET A 1 4.01 31.38 -56.18
N ASN A 2 3.73 30.17 -55.70
CA ASN A 2 3.41 29.68 -54.36
C ASN A 2 3.95 28.25 -54.18
N SER A 3 4.66 28.01 -53.08
CA SER A 3 5.00 26.67 -52.58
C SER A 3 3.81 26.18 -51.73
N GLN A 4 3.08 25.18 -52.22
CA GLN A 4 2.04 24.51 -51.44
C GLN A 4 2.71 23.63 -50.39
N ARG A 5 2.76 24.11 -49.15
CA ARG A 5 3.13 23.30 -47.98
C ARG A 5 1.96 22.39 -47.64
N VAL A 6 2.13 21.10 -47.92
CA VAL A 6 1.22 20.06 -47.45
C VAL A 6 1.37 19.98 -45.93
N ASN A 7 0.35 20.44 -45.20
CA ASN A 7 0.25 20.26 -43.76
C ASN A 7 -0.04 18.78 -43.48
N VAL A 8 1.01 18.00 -43.22
CA VAL A 8 0.86 16.64 -42.71
C VAL A 8 0.62 16.74 -41.20
N ALA A 9 -0.63 16.55 -40.79
CA ALA A 9 -0.98 16.36 -39.40
C ALA A 9 -0.30 15.08 -38.89
N ILE A 10 0.69 15.22 -38.01
CA ILE A 10 1.34 14.11 -37.34
C ILE A 10 0.31 13.49 -36.40
N GLN A 11 -0.10 12.26 -36.67
CA GLN A 11 -0.98 11.50 -35.79
C GLN A 11 -0.33 11.38 -34.41
N ALA A 12 -1.08 11.75 -33.37
CA ALA A 12 -0.76 11.47 -31.97
C ALA A 12 -0.89 9.95 -31.68
N HIS A 13 -0.13 9.13 -32.40
CA HIS A 13 0.15 7.77 -31.97
C HIS A 13 1.38 7.84 -31.05
N ASN A 14 1.32 7.13 -29.92
CA ASN A 14 2.33 7.05 -28.87
C ASN A 14 2.22 8.12 -27.77
N PHE A 15 1.04 8.23 -27.15
CA PHE A 15 1.05 8.21 -25.68
C PHE A 15 1.43 6.79 -25.28
N GLU A 16 2.72 6.46 -25.33
CA GLU A 16 3.24 5.37 -24.53
C GLU A 16 2.80 5.69 -23.11
N LYS A 17 1.88 4.88 -22.59
CA LYS A 17 1.34 5.04 -21.25
C LYS A 17 2.52 4.92 -20.29
N GLU A 18 3.05 6.06 -19.84
CA GLU A 18 4.13 6.13 -18.85
C GLU A 18 3.69 5.30 -17.64
N SER A 19 4.18 4.07 -17.60
CA SER A 19 3.79 3.11 -16.58
C SER A 19 4.68 3.34 -15.37
N SER A 20 4.30 4.30 -14.55
CA SER A 20 5.07 4.65 -13.36
C SER A 20 5.07 3.53 -12.30
N PRO A 21 6.21 3.27 -11.63
CA PRO A 21 6.31 2.38 -10.46
C PRO A 21 5.61 2.93 -9.19
N ASP A 22 4.81 3.99 -9.34
CA ASP A 22 4.12 4.64 -8.25
C ASP A 22 3.01 3.81 -7.63
N CYS A 23 2.95 3.92 -6.31
CA CYS A 23 1.84 3.49 -5.47
C CYS A 23 0.53 4.09 -5.98
N ILE A 24 -0.47 3.26 -6.25
CA ILE A 24 -1.80 3.71 -6.71
C ILE A 24 -2.55 4.52 -5.66
N SER A 25 -2.14 4.43 -4.39
CA SER A 25 -2.80 5.10 -3.27
C SER A 25 -2.24 6.49 -3.01
N CYS A 26 -0.91 6.65 -2.95
CA CYS A 26 -0.27 7.93 -2.62
C CYS A 26 0.54 8.56 -3.75
N GLY A 27 0.66 7.91 -4.91
CA GLY A 27 1.46 8.42 -6.04
C GLY A 27 2.98 8.42 -5.84
N LYS A 28 3.49 7.99 -4.67
CA LYS A 28 4.94 7.88 -4.43
C LYS A 28 5.53 6.61 -5.04
N ILE A 29 6.78 6.67 -5.47
CA ILE A 29 7.56 5.53 -5.94
C ILE A 29 7.67 4.45 -4.85
N ILE A 30 7.44 3.19 -5.21
CA ILE A 30 7.58 2.06 -4.29
C ILE A 30 9.05 1.60 -4.26
N ARG A 31 9.85 2.12 -3.32
CA ARG A 31 11.27 1.77 -3.17
C ARG A 31 11.53 0.41 -2.50
N HIS A 32 10.67 0.02 -1.55
CA HIS A 32 10.79 -1.23 -0.79
C HIS A 32 9.54 -2.08 -0.99
N PRO A 33 9.41 -2.78 -2.12
CA PRO A 33 8.17 -3.45 -2.48
C PRO A 33 7.92 -4.66 -1.58
N LEU A 34 6.91 -4.58 -0.71
CA LEU A 34 6.29 -5.74 -0.06
C LEU A 34 4.85 -5.86 -0.53
N CYS A 35 4.47 -7.02 -1.07
CA CYS A 35 3.11 -7.21 -1.54
C CYS A 35 2.12 -7.33 -0.36
N PRO A 36 0.84 -6.99 -0.60
CA PRO A 36 -0.21 -7.12 0.41
C PRO A 36 -0.31 -8.51 1.03
N ASP A 37 -0.08 -9.59 0.28
CA ASP A 37 -0.13 -10.95 0.85
C ASP A 37 0.97 -11.21 1.88
N CYS A 38 2.20 -10.71 1.65
CA CYS A 38 3.32 -10.89 2.56
C CYS A 38 3.09 -10.12 3.86
N ILE A 39 2.65 -8.86 3.78
CA ILE A 39 2.31 -8.06 4.96
C ILE A 39 1.13 -8.68 5.69
N ALA A 40 0.08 -9.09 4.96
CA ALA A 40 -1.10 -9.70 5.54
C ALA A 40 -0.81 -11.03 6.26
N LYS A 41 0.21 -11.78 5.83
CA LYS A 41 0.64 -13.00 6.54
C LYS A 41 1.11 -12.67 7.96
N GLY A 42 2.00 -11.69 8.10
CA GLY A 42 2.46 -11.23 9.43
C GLY A 42 1.33 -10.62 10.25
N PHE A 43 0.49 -9.81 9.60
CA PHE A 43 -0.66 -9.19 10.25
C PHE A 43 -1.66 -10.22 10.79
N LYS A 44 -1.98 -11.26 10.03
CA LYS A 44 -2.89 -12.34 10.47
C LYS A 44 -2.35 -13.08 11.70
N GLN A 45 -1.04 -13.35 11.71
CA GLN A 45 -0.40 -13.98 12.88
C GLN A 45 -0.47 -13.08 14.12
N TRP A 46 -0.26 -11.77 13.92
CA TRP A 46 -0.33 -10.79 15.00
C TRP A 46 -1.76 -10.60 15.55
N VAL A 47 -2.76 -10.49 14.68
CA VAL A 47 -4.15 -10.22 15.07
C VAL A 47 -4.84 -11.44 15.68
N ALA A 48 -4.37 -12.66 15.39
CA ALA A 48 -4.89 -13.89 16.01
C ALA A 48 -4.81 -13.89 17.56
N ARG A 49 -3.99 -13.00 18.14
CA ARG A 49 -3.92 -12.75 19.59
C ARG A 49 -5.10 -11.92 20.14
N PHE A 50 -5.90 -11.34 19.25
CA PHE A 50 -7.06 -10.49 19.54
C PHE A 50 -8.30 -11.00 18.77
N PRO A 51 -8.91 -12.13 19.17
CA PRO A 51 -9.94 -12.81 18.38
C PRO A 51 -11.15 -11.94 18.01
N GLU A 52 -11.59 -11.07 18.92
CA GLU A 52 -12.71 -10.14 18.67
C GLU A 52 -12.39 -9.13 17.57
N VAL A 53 -11.16 -8.60 17.58
CA VAL A 53 -10.67 -7.67 16.56
C VAL A 53 -10.47 -8.39 15.22
N GLU A 54 -9.87 -9.59 15.25
CA GLU A 54 -9.63 -10.42 14.05
C GLU A 54 -10.93 -10.69 13.28
N LYS A 55 -12.00 -11.03 13.99
CA LYS A 55 -13.32 -11.33 13.40
C LYS A 55 -13.88 -10.14 12.63
N ILE A 56 -13.68 -8.92 13.12
CA ILE A 56 -14.17 -7.68 12.51
C ILE A 56 -13.35 -7.34 11.25
N ILE A 57 -12.03 -7.51 11.30
CA ILE A 57 -11.15 -6.95 10.26
C ILE A 57 -10.76 -7.95 9.17
N SER A 58 -10.76 -9.26 9.44
CA SER A 58 -10.34 -10.29 8.47
C SER A 58 -11.09 -10.25 7.13
N PRO A 59 -12.41 -10.01 7.09
CA PRO A 59 -13.13 -9.84 5.82
C PRO A 59 -12.65 -8.61 5.02
N GLN A 60 -12.34 -7.51 5.72
CA GLN A 60 -11.92 -6.25 5.12
C GLN A 60 -10.50 -6.36 4.53
N VAL A 61 -9.59 -7.03 5.25
CA VAL A 61 -8.24 -7.34 4.75
C VAL A 61 -8.31 -8.25 3.52
N SER A 62 -9.15 -9.28 3.56
CA SER A 62 -9.30 -10.21 2.43
C SER A 62 -9.88 -9.53 1.19
N LYS A 63 -10.87 -8.64 1.39
CA LYS A 63 -11.45 -7.80 0.32
C LYS A 63 -10.38 -6.91 -0.31
N PHE A 64 -9.56 -6.26 0.52
CA PHE A 64 -8.46 -5.41 0.06
C PHE A 64 -7.48 -6.17 -0.83
N ILE A 65 -6.96 -7.31 -0.35
CA ILE A 65 -5.97 -8.12 -1.07
C ILE A 65 -6.55 -8.59 -2.41
N ARG A 66 -7.80 -9.05 -2.42
CA ARG A 66 -8.48 -9.50 -3.65
C ARG A 66 -8.62 -8.35 -4.66
N GLY A 67 -8.99 -7.15 -4.21
CA GLY A 67 -9.08 -5.96 -5.07
C GLY A 67 -7.75 -5.56 -5.70
N HIS A 68 -6.63 -5.84 -5.03
CA HIS A 68 -5.29 -5.48 -5.50
C HIS A 68 -4.61 -6.60 -6.29
N LYS A 69 -5.13 -7.83 -6.28
CA LYS A 69 -4.49 -9.01 -6.89
C LYS A 69 -4.30 -8.89 -8.41
N HIS A 70 -5.21 -8.20 -9.09
CA HIS A 70 -5.23 -8.08 -10.55
C HIS A 70 -4.66 -6.75 -11.06
N ILE A 71 -4.14 -5.90 -10.17
CA ILE A 71 -3.57 -4.62 -10.56
C ILE A 71 -2.13 -4.86 -11.02
N HIS A 72 -1.97 -5.10 -12.32
CA HIS A 72 -0.68 -5.29 -12.98
C HIS A 72 -0.11 -3.94 -13.45
N LYS A 73 0.47 -3.16 -12.52
CA LYS A 73 1.35 -2.03 -12.89
C LYS A 73 2.78 -2.53 -13.14
N GLN A 74 3.61 -1.77 -13.86
CA GLN A 74 5.06 -2.00 -13.91
C GLN A 74 5.75 -1.60 -12.60
N SER A 75 5.28 -2.13 -11.48
CA SER A 75 6.02 -2.04 -10.22
C SER A 75 7.09 -3.13 -10.16
N GLU A 76 8.02 -2.96 -9.22
CA GLU A 76 8.94 -4.01 -8.82
C GLU A 76 8.23 -5.21 -8.18
N ARG A 77 8.91 -6.35 -8.20
CA ARG A 77 8.47 -7.58 -7.53
C ARG A 77 8.69 -7.45 -6.03
N CYS A 78 7.80 -8.03 -5.25
CA CYS A 78 7.91 -8.11 -3.80
C CYS A 78 9.26 -8.73 -3.39
N VAL A 79 10.05 -8.02 -2.58
CA VAL A 79 11.36 -8.51 -2.11
C VAL A 79 11.24 -9.74 -1.22
N ALA A 80 10.13 -9.91 -0.50
CA ALA A 80 9.96 -11.03 0.42
C ALA A 80 9.58 -12.35 -0.28
N CYS A 81 8.84 -12.32 -1.39
CA CYS A 81 8.38 -13.54 -2.06
C CYS A 81 8.85 -13.71 -3.51
N GLY A 82 9.33 -12.66 -4.17
CA GLY A 82 9.74 -12.66 -5.58
C GLY A 82 8.62 -12.90 -6.60
N LYS A 83 7.41 -13.23 -6.15
CA LYS A 83 6.32 -13.73 -7.00
C LYS A 83 5.40 -12.64 -7.54
N ARG A 84 5.01 -11.66 -6.71
CA ARG A 84 3.99 -10.66 -7.05
C ARG A 84 4.60 -9.28 -7.24
N LYS A 85 4.16 -8.58 -8.29
CA LYS A 85 4.31 -7.12 -8.40
C LYS A 85 3.36 -6.44 -7.41
N THR A 86 3.74 -5.27 -6.92
CA THR A 86 2.96 -4.52 -5.93
C THR A 86 2.46 -3.19 -6.50
N SER A 87 1.15 -3.01 -6.53
CA SER A 87 0.54 -1.75 -6.95
C SER A 87 0.42 -0.74 -5.81
N ILE A 88 0.65 -1.14 -4.56
CA ILE A 88 0.55 -0.30 -3.37
C ILE A 88 1.82 -0.38 -2.54
N CYS A 89 2.27 0.74 -1.97
CA CYS A 89 3.42 0.73 -1.08
C CYS A 89 3.07 0.09 0.29
N PRO A 90 4.07 -0.44 1.01
CA PRO A 90 3.86 -1.02 2.34
C PRO A 90 3.22 -0.04 3.33
N TYR A 91 3.61 1.24 3.29
CA TYR A 91 3.03 2.28 4.14
C TYR A 91 1.52 2.41 3.94
N CYS A 92 1.03 2.59 2.70
CA CYS A 92 -0.39 2.77 2.47
C CYS A 92 -1.20 1.53 2.88
N PHE A 93 -0.67 0.33 2.68
CA PHE A 93 -1.36 -0.88 3.14
C PHE A 93 -1.36 -1.00 4.66
N THR A 94 -0.24 -0.76 5.33
CA THR A 94 -0.18 -0.81 6.81
C THR A 94 -0.97 0.32 7.47
N LYS A 95 -1.07 1.49 6.84
CA LYS A 95 -1.97 2.57 7.29
C LYS A 95 -3.43 2.14 7.24
N TYR A 96 -3.84 1.45 6.18
CA TYR A 96 -5.17 0.85 6.10
C TYR A 96 -5.38 -0.21 7.20
N LEU A 97 -4.41 -1.11 7.42
CA LEU A 97 -4.50 -2.10 8.51
C LEU A 97 -4.61 -1.45 9.89
N TYR A 98 -3.80 -0.42 10.15
CA TYR A 98 -3.84 0.34 11.40
C TYR A 98 -5.21 0.96 11.64
N GLN A 99 -5.78 1.60 10.62
CA GLN A 99 -7.11 2.19 10.70
C GLN A 99 -8.18 1.13 11.03
N LEU A 100 -8.13 -0.05 10.40
CA LEU A 100 -9.04 -1.16 10.71
C LEU A 100 -8.92 -1.62 12.17
N VAL A 101 -7.71 -1.72 12.70
CA VAL A 101 -7.45 -2.12 14.09
C VAL A 101 -8.01 -1.06 15.05
N LYS A 102 -7.81 0.22 14.75
CA LYS A 102 -8.33 1.36 15.53
C LYS A 102 -9.87 1.38 15.54
N GLU A 103 -10.49 1.23 14.36
CA GLU A 103 -11.96 1.21 14.20
C GLU A 103 -12.61 -0.03 14.82
N ALA A 104 -11.90 -1.16 14.89
CA ALA A 104 -12.36 -2.36 15.58
C ALA A 104 -12.31 -2.24 17.12
N GLY A 105 -11.87 -1.08 17.66
CA GLY A 105 -11.83 -0.83 19.10
C GLY A 105 -10.67 -1.52 19.81
N ALA A 106 -9.57 -1.81 19.11
CA ALA A 106 -8.39 -2.36 19.76
C ALA A 106 -7.82 -1.37 20.78
N GLY A 107 -7.50 -1.86 21.98
CA GLY A 107 -6.94 -1.01 23.04
C GLY A 107 -5.55 -0.46 22.72
N VAL A 108 -5.13 0.57 23.46
CA VAL A 108 -3.84 1.26 23.28
C VAL A 108 -2.67 0.28 23.15
N ARG A 109 -2.61 -0.75 24.01
CA ARG A 109 -1.57 -1.79 23.93
C ARG A 109 -1.46 -2.44 22.55
N ALA A 110 -2.59 -2.81 21.95
CA ALA A 110 -2.59 -3.43 20.63
C ALA A 110 -2.17 -2.43 19.54
N LEU A 111 -2.62 -1.18 19.64
CA LEU A 111 -2.24 -0.11 18.71
C LEU A 111 -0.73 0.18 18.78
N THR A 112 -0.16 0.29 19.98
CA THR A 112 1.29 0.47 20.17
C THR A 112 2.08 -0.72 19.64
N GLU A 113 1.65 -1.95 19.95
CA GLU A 113 2.30 -3.16 19.42
C GLU A 113 2.23 -3.23 17.88
N PHE A 114 1.11 -2.82 17.28
CA PHE A 114 0.99 -2.73 15.82
C PHE A 114 2.02 -1.75 15.25
N LEU A 115 2.09 -0.55 15.82
CA LEU A 115 2.97 0.51 15.35
C LEU A 115 4.44 0.16 15.52
N PHE A 116 4.80 -0.69 16.49
CA PHE A 116 6.16 -1.20 16.62
C PHE A 116 6.51 -2.25 15.55
N ILE A 117 5.59 -3.16 15.23
CA ILE A 117 5.85 -4.31 14.33
C ILE A 117 5.68 -3.93 12.85
N PHE A 118 4.71 -3.08 12.54
CA PHE A 118 4.31 -2.75 11.17
C PHE A 118 4.61 -1.29 10.81
N ASN A 119 5.69 -0.71 11.36
CA ASN A 119 6.10 0.66 11.04
C ASN A 119 6.75 0.75 9.66
N PHE A 120 6.03 1.32 8.70
CA PHE A 120 6.56 1.71 7.39
C PHE A 120 6.49 3.22 7.17
N ASP A 121 6.22 3.99 8.22
CA ASP A 121 6.14 5.46 8.20
C ASP A 121 7.51 6.10 8.46
N PHE A 122 8.49 5.75 7.63
CA PHE A 122 9.87 6.22 7.79
C PHE A 122 10.02 7.75 7.66
N GLU A 123 9.10 8.39 6.94
CA GLU A 123 9.09 9.84 6.70
C GLU A 123 8.22 10.60 7.73
N ARG A 124 7.60 9.90 8.70
CA ARG A 124 6.72 10.48 9.74
C ARG A 124 5.59 11.35 9.17
N HIS A 125 4.74 10.77 8.33
CA HIS A 125 3.64 11.46 7.66
C HIS A 125 2.25 10.86 7.93
N GLY A 126 2.14 9.92 8.86
CA GLY A 126 0.87 9.28 9.22
C GLY A 126 0.82 8.83 10.67
N TYR A 127 0.87 7.52 10.89
CA TYR A 127 0.62 6.96 12.21
C TYR A 127 1.81 7.07 13.18
N SER A 128 2.90 7.72 12.76
CA SER A 128 3.96 8.17 13.68
C SER A 128 3.44 9.10 14.76
N ASP A 129 2.48 9.98 14.45
CA ASP A 129 1.90 10.90 15.45
C ASP A 129 1.15 10.12 16.55
N ASP A 130 0.41 9.07 16.16
CA ASP A 130 -0.27 8.19 17.10
C ASP A 130 0.76 7.38 17.93
N LEU A 131 1.90 7.00 17.36
CA LEU A 131 2.98 6.32 18.10
C LEU A 131 3.57 7.23 19.18
N GLU A 132 3.86 8.49 18.84
CA GLU A 132 4.36 9.49 19.78
C GLU A 132 3.32 9.78 20.88
N ALA A 133 2.04 9.90 20.53
CA ALA A 133 0.96 10.09 21.49
C ALA A 133 0.81 8.91 22.48
N PHE A 134 1.16 7.69 22.08
CA PHE A 134 1.18 6.52 22.96
C PHE A 134 2.50 6.35 23.74
N GLY A 135 3.43 7.29 23.64
CA GLY A 135 4.71 7.26 24.35
C GLY A 135 5.82 6.47 23.65
N GLY A 136 5.68 6.21 22.35
CA GLY A 136 6.79 5.74 21.51
C GLY A 136 7.75 6.89 21.14
N TYR A 137 9.04 6.59 21.02
CA TYR A 137 10.12 7.57 20.78
C TYR A 137 10.25 8.00 19.31
#